data_AF-A0A914FQL3-F1
#
_entry.id   AF-A0A914FQL3-F1
#
_cell.length_a   1.000
_cell.length_b   1.000
_cell.length_c   1.000
_cell.angle_alpha   90.00
_cell.angle_beta   90.00
_cell.angle_gamma   90.00
#
_symmetry.space_group_name_H-M   'P 1'
#
loop_
_entity.id
_entity.type
_entity.pdbx_description
1 polymer ?
#
loop_
_entity_poly.entity_id
_entity_poly.type
_entity_poly.pdbx_seq_one_letter_code
_entity_poly.pdbx_strand_id
1 'polypeptide(L)'
;MILSYIENPQTIILAVTPANQDLANSEALKLAREVDPHGDRTLCVLTKLDLMDRGTNAMKVLRGETIPVKLGIIGVVNRSQEDINLNQSIEDCLKNEKSFLHDNYRPLALKNGTKYLAKTLNKLLIDHIRESLPDLKERVSKMTIDFQKNLDEIGEAVVDHKKTFFQVLSRYSSAYITTLDGSSTDVESSDLIGGARICSIFYEEFEKDINSIDSMGDLTVEEVLSAIKNSSGLKPPILIPERSFDTLVKKQMQRFKIPMLRCVKLVYDELVRIIQHCSVEVQRFPLLYDRIRKVISTFLLTRFIKTKKFVGRLLDIEIAFINTKHPELESY
;
A
#
# COMPACT_ATOMS: atom_id res chain seq x y z
N MET A 1 3.43 25.41 -23.86
CA MET A 1 3.30 26.29 -22.67
C MET A 1 1.88 26.81 -22.48
N ILE A 2 1.14 27.20 -23.52
CA ILE A 2 -0.26 27.67 -23.37
C ILE A 2 -1.22 26.50 -23.06
N LEU A 3 -1.08 25.38 -23.78
CA LEU A 3 -1.92 24.18 -23.63
C LEU A 3 -2.06 23.70 -22.17
N SER A 4 -0.96 23.67 -21.40
CA SER A 4 -0.99 23.23 -20.00
C SER A 4 -1.89 24.06 -19.08
N TYR A 5 -2.22 25.30 -19.46
CA TYR A 5 -3.16 26.14 -18.73
C TYR A 5 -4.59 26.01 -19.25
N ILE A 6 -4.78 25.96 -20.58
CA ILE A 6 -6.12 25.93 -21.20
C ILE A 6 -6.75 24.53 -21.27
N GLU A 7 -5.94 23.46 -21.13
CA GLU A 7 -6.42 22.08 -21.03
C GLU A 7 -7.25 21.82 -19.78
N ASN A 8 -6.96 22.51 -18.67
CA ASN A 8 -7.72 22.33 -17.44
C ASN A 8 -9.19 22.75 -17.66
N PRO A 9 -10.18 21.85 -17.49
CA PRO A 9 -11.58 22.14 -17.77
C PRO A 9 -12.13 23.31 -16.94
N GLN A 10 -11.54 23.58 -15.77
CA GLN A 10 -11.94 24.64 -14.85
C GLN A 10 -11.38 26.03 -15.22
N THR A 11 -10.89 26.24 -16.44
CA THR A 11 -10.40 27.55 -16.89
C THR A 11 -11.31 28.19 -17.93
N ILE A 12 -11.53 29.51 -17.79
CA ILE A 12 -12.14 30.35 -18.81
C ILE A 12 -11.06 30.81 -19.79
N ILE A 13 -11.29 30.59 -21.09
CA ILE A 13 -10.35 30.97 -22.14
C ILE A 13 -10.75 32.33 -22.69
N LEU A 14 -9.83 33.30 -22.61
CA LEU A 14 -10.01 34.62 -23.20
C LEU A 14 -9.28 34.71 -24.55
N ALA A 15 -10.00 34.49 -25.64
CA ALA A 15 -9.44 34.49 -27.00
C ALA A 15 -9.39 35.92 -27.56
N VAL A 16 -8.27 36.60 -27.37
CA VAL A 16 -8.05 37.97 -27.86
C VAL A 16 -7.58 37.94 -29.32
N THR A 17 -8.34 38.58 -30.21
CA THR A 17 -8.05 38.65 -31.65
C THR A 17 -8.19 40.10 -32.14
N PRO A 18 -7.31 40.60 -33.02
CA PRO A 18 -7.48 41.93 -33.61
C PRO A 18 -8.50 41.88 -34.75
N ALA A 19 -9.34 42.91 -34.87
CA ALA A 19 -10.42 42.99 -35.85
C ALA A 19 -9.97 43.28 -37.29
N ASN A 20 -8.72 43.72 -37.46
CA ASN A 20 -8.12 43.95 -38.79
C ASN A 20 -7.67 42.66 -39.49
N GLN A 21 -7.72 41.51 -38.80
CA GLN A 21 -7.42 40.20 -39.36
C GLN A 21 -8.69 39.36 -39.46
N ASP A 22 -8.72 38.44 -40.41
CA ASP A 22 -9.82 37.47 -40.51
C ASP A 22 -9.81 36.56 -39.28
N LEU A 23 -10.93 36.53 -38.54
CA LEU A 23 -11.05 35.70 -37.35
C LEU A 23 -10.92 34.21 -37.64
N ALA A 24 -11.21 33.75 -38.87
CA ALA A 24 -11.02 32.35 -39.25
C ALA A 24 -9.54 31.93 -39.15
N ASN A 25 -8.62 32.89 -39.26
CA ASN A 25 -7.18 32.66 -39.16
C ASN A 25 -6.60 32.90 -37.76
N SER A 26 -7.42 33.31 -36.79
CA SER A 26 -6.97 33.59 -35.42
C SER A 26 -6.35 32.35 -34.75
N GLU A 27 -5.08 32.44 -34.37
CA GLU A 27 -4.37 31.40 -33.61
C GLU A 27 -4.99 31.19 -32.23
N ALA A 28 -5.43 32.26 -31.57
CA ALA A 28 -6.07 32.19 -30.26
C ALA A 28 -7.35 31.34 -30.30
N LEU A 29 -8.17 31.50 -31.36
CA LEU A 29 -9.38 30.70 -31.55
C LEU A 29 -9.08 29.27 -32.01
N LYS A 30 -8.02 29.06 -32.79
CA LYS A 30 -7.58 27.70 -33.18
C LYS A 30 -7.14 26.90 -31.95
N LEU A 31 -6.28 27.47 -31.11
CA LEU A 31 -5.84 26.84 -29.85
C LEU A 31 -7.00 26.63 -28.88
N ALA A 32 -7.94 27.57 -28.78
CA ALA A 32 -9.13 27.40 -27.94
C ALA A 32 -10.01 26.24 -28.44
N ARG A 33 -10.19 26.08 -29.76
CA ARG A 33 -10.98 24.99 -30.34
C ARG A 33 -10.36 23.60 -30.14
N GLU A 34 -9.04 23.49 -30.01
CA GLU A 34 -8.38 22.21 -29.71
C GLU A 34 -8.80 21.65 -28.34
N VAL A 35 -9.02 22.53 -27.35
CA VAL A 35 -9.36 22.16 -25.96
C VAL A 35 -10.81 22.45 -25.56
N ASP A 36 -11.54 23.20 -26.38
CA ASP A 36 -12.95 23.57 -26.21
C ASP A 36 -13.64 23.64 -27.60
N PRO A 37 -13.95 22.49 -28.24
CA PRO A 37 -14.54 22.46 -29.58
C PRO A 37 -15.93 23.11 -29.66
N HIS A 38 -16.67 23.12 -28.54
CA HIS A 38 -18.03 23.65 -28.45
C HIS A 38 -18.08 25.13 -28.05
N GLY A 39 -16.96 25.71 -27.62
CA GLY A 39 -16.89 27.11 -27.19
C GLY A 39 -17.66 27.39 -25.91
N ASP A 40 -17.77 26.40 -25.02
CA ASP A 40 -18.54 26.48 -23.76
C ASP A 40 -17.89 27.43 -22.75
N ARG A 41 -16.56 27.45 -22.74
CA ARG A 41 -15.74 28.18 -21.76
C ARG A 41 -14.81 29.20 -22.42
N THR A 42 -15.07 29.52 -23.69
CA THR A 42 -14.27 30.46 -24.50
C THR A 42 -15.03 31.76 -24.76
N LEU A 43 -14.46 32.88 -24.30
CA LEU A 43 -14.93 34.24 -24.58
C LEU A 43 -14.00 34.87 -25.63
N CYS A 44 -14.58 35.37 -26.73
CA CYS A 44 -13.80 36.06 -27.75
C CYS A 44 -13.78 37.57 -27.51
N VAL A 45 -12.59 38.16 -27.52
CA VAL A 45 -12.40 39.60 -27.41
C VAL A 45 -11.82 40.13 -28.70
N LEU A 46 -12.57 41.03 -29.35
CA LEU A 46 -12.14 41.71 -30.56
C LEU A 46 -11.54 43.06 -30.24
N THR A 47 -10.25 43.19 -30.49
CA THR A 47 -9.50 44.45 -30.29
C THR A 47 -9.34 45.19 -31.62
N LYS A 48 -8.90 46.45 -31.58
CA LYS A 48 -8.55 47.23 -32.79
C LYS A 48 -9.71 47.41 -33.79
N LEU A 49 -10.93 47.60 -33.31
CA LEU A 49 -12.11 47.85 -34.17
C LEU A 49 -12.00 49.15 -34.98
N ASP A 50 -11.18 50.08 -34.52
CA ASP A 50 -10.82 51.35 -35.14
C ASP A 50 -9.92 51.20 -36.38
N LEU A 51 -9.13 50.13 -36.45
CA LEU A 51 -8.19 49.85 -37.55
C LEU A 51 -8.76 48.91 -38.62
N MET A 52 -10.09 48.81 -38.72
CA MET A 52 -10.73 48.04 -39.77
C MET A 52 -10.71 48.78 -41.12
N ASP A 53 -10.61 48.01 -42.21
CA ASP A 53 -10.60 48.56 -43.56
C ASP A 53 -11.92 49.28 -43.88
N ARG A 54 -11.81 50.46 -44.49
CA ARG A 54 -12.96 51.29 -44.86
C ARG A 54 -13.91 50.50 -45.77
N GLY A 55 -15.15 50.33 -45.34
CA GLY A 55 -16.17 49.54 -46.05
C GLY A 55 -16.42 48.15 -45.47
N THR A 56 -15.58 47.68 -44.54
CA THR A 56 -15.81 46.45 -43.76
C THR A 56 -16.36 46.79 -42.37
N ASN A 57 -17.15 45.88 -41.78
CA ASN A 57 -17.74 46.09 -40.47
C ASN A 57 -17.82 44.77 -39.70
N ALA A 58 -17.35 44.75 -38.44
CA ALA A 58 -17.36 43.57 -37.58
C ALA A 58 -18.76 43.22 -37.02
N MET A 59 -19.83 43.89 -37.46
CA MET A 59 -21.20 43.65 -37.00
C MET A 59 -21.66 42.19 -37.04
N LYS A 60 -21.38 41.46 -38.13
CA LYS A 60 -21.75 40.02 -38.24
C LYS A 60 -21.01 39.17 -37.21
N VAL A 61 -19.74 39.50 -36.99
CA VAL A 61 -18.88 38.81 -36.03
C VAL A 61 -19.34 39.09 -34.61
N LEU A 62 -19.56 40.35 -34.25
CA LEU A 62 -20.03 40.75 -32.92
C LEU A 62 -21.44 40.20 -32.58
N ARG A 63 -22.24 39.84 -33.59
CA ARG A 63 -23.53 39.14 -33.42
C ARG A 63 -23.40 37.63 -33.21
N GLY A 64 -22.22 37.05 -33.41
CA GLY A 64 -21.99 35.61 -33.31
C GLY A 64 -22.42 34.82 -34.55
N GLU A 65 -22.61 35.47 -35.70
CA GLU A 65 -23.06 34.78 -36.93
C GLU A 65 -21.93 33.99 -37.62
N THR A 66 -20.67 34.33 -37.37
CA THR A 66 -19.52 33.74 -38.06
C THR A 66 -18.83 32.63 -37.26
N ILE A 67 -18.75 32.77 -35.93
CA ILE A 67 -18.04 31.84 -35.05
C ILE A 67 -18.92 31.50 -33.86
N PRO A 68 -19.20 30.21 -33.62
CA PRO A 68 -19.95 29.78 -32.45
C PRO A 68 -19.06 29.83 -31.20
N VAL A 69 -19.26 30.84 -30.37
CA VAL A 69 -18.73 30.92 -28.99
C VAL A 69 -19.89 31.18 -28.04
N LYS A 70 -20.09 30.33 -27.04
CA LYS A 70 -21.29 30.40 -26.16
C LYS A 70 -21.21 31.55 -25.16
N LEU A 71 -20.00 31.94 -24.74
CA LEU A 71 -19.80 33.10 -23.86
C LEU A 71 -19.92 34.45 -24.59
N GLY A 72 -20.01 34.43 -25.92
CA GLY A 72 -20.20 35.60 -26.76
C GLY A 72 -18.89 36.26 -27.25
N ILE A 73 -19.07 37.38 -27.94
CA ILE A 73 -17.99 38.14 -28.58
C ILE A 73 -18.11 39.60 -28.12
N ILE A 74 -17.04 40.16 -27.56
CA ILE A 74 -17.02 41.53 -27.05
C ILE A 74 -15.95 42.33 -27.78
N GLY A 75 -16.37 43.42 -28.40
CA GLY A 75 -15.50 44.39 -29.06
C GLY A 75 -14.95 45.43 -28.09
N VAL A 76 -13.66 45.74 -28.18
CA VAL A 76 -12.99 46.77 -27.39
C VAL A 76 -12.08 47.63 -28.28
N VAL A 77 -11.97 48.91 -27.92
CA VAL A 77 -11.02 49.84 -28.53
C VAL A 77 -10.05 50.31 -27.46
N ASN A 78 -8.77 50.10 -27.72
CA ASN A 78 -7.69 50.46 -26.80
C ASN A 78 -6.85 51.59 -27.41
N ARG A 79 -5.94 52.14 -26.60
CA ARG A 79 -4.95 53.12 -27.04
C ARG A 79 -4.11 52.60 -28.20
N SER A 80 -3.94 53.44 -29.22
CA SER A 80 -2.98 53.21 -30.30
C SER A 80 -1.54 53.48 -29.84
N GLN A 81 -0.57 53.19 -30.68
CA GLN A 81 0.84 53.48 -30.37
C GLN A 81 1.09 55.00 -30.24
N GLU A 82 0.38 55.83 -31.01
CA GLU A 82 0.45 57.29 -30.91
C GLU A 82 -0.14 57.79 -29.59
N ASP A 83 -1.29 57.25 -29.17
CA ASP A 83 -1.94 57.61 -27.90
C ASP A 83 -1.07 57.24 -26.69
N ILE A 84 -0.33 56.13 -26.79
CA ILE A 84 0.64 55.72 -25.77
C ILE A 84 1.81 56.72 -25.72
N ASN A 85 2.33 57.13 -26.87
CA ASN A 85 3.43 58.12 -26.94
C ASN A 85 3.00 59.49 -26.42
N LEU A 86 1.73 59.86 -26.61
CA LEU A 86 1.12 61.09 -26.11
C LEU A 86 0.66 61.00 -24.64
N ASN A 87 0.90 59.88 -23.96
CA ASN A 87 0.49 59.61 -22.58
C ASN A 87 -1.01 59.86 -22.34
N GLN A 88 -1.87 59.46 -23.28
CA GLN A 88 -3.30 59.63 -23.13
C GLN A 88 -3.82 58.91 -21.89
N SER A 89 -4.66 59.60 -21.12
CA SER A 89 -5.28 59.05 -19.92
C SER A 89 -6.23 57.89 -20.25
N ILE A 90 -6.39 56.95 -19.32
CA ILE A 90 -7.33 55.83 -19.47
C ILE A 90 -8.77 56.33 -19.53
N GLU A 91 -9.10 57.40 -18.79
CA GLU A 91 -10.45 57.98 -18.79
C GLU A 91 -10.82 58.55 -20.16
N ASP A 92 -9.88 59.21 -20.83
CA ASP A 92 -10.11 59.76 -22.16
C ASP A 92 -10.20 58.65 -23.22
N CYS A 93 -9.40 57.58 -23.09
CA CYS A 93 -9.55 56.39 -23.92
C CYS A 93 -10.95 55.76 -23.78
N LEU A 94 -11.49 55.65 -22.57
CA LEU A 94 -12.83 55.10 -22.33
C LEU A 94 -13.94 56.01 -22.87
N LYS A 95 -13.75 57.34 -22.84
CA LYS A 95 -14.68 58.29 -23.48
C LYS A 95 -14.64 58.13 -25.00
N ASN A 96 -13.45 58.07 -25.58
CA ASN A 96 -13.25 57.87 -27.03
C ASN A 96 -13.82 56.54 -27.51
N GLU A 97 -13.58 55.45 -26.78
CA GLU A 97 -14.17 54.12 -27.05
C GLU A 97 -15.70 54.21 -27.08
N LYS A 98 -16.30 54.87 -26.09
CA LYS A 98 -17.75 55.02 -26.00
C LYS A 98 -18.32 55.83 -27.18
N SER A 99 -17.67 56.92 -27.57
CA SER A 99 -18.06 57.72 -28.74
C SER A 99 -17.95 56.91 -30.04
N PHE A 100 -16.80 56.24 -30.26
CA PHE A 100 -16.56 55.40 -31.43
C PHE A 100 -17.61 54.28 -31.57
N LEU A 101 -17.90 53.57 -30.48
CA LEU A 101 -18.89 52.49 -30.48
C LEU A 101 -20.31 53.01 -30.72
N HIS A 102 -20.64 54.20 -30.21
CA HIS A 102 -21.95 54.79 -30.42
C HIS A 102 -22.16 55.24 -31.87
N ASP A 103 -21.13 55.78 -32.52
CA ASP A 103 -21.20 56.31 -33.89
C ASP A 103 -21.17 55.20 -34.95
N ASN A 104 -20.28 54.20 -34.79
CA ASN A 104 -20.08 53.14 -35.79
C ASN A 104 -20.87 51.86 -35.51
N TYR A 105 -21.20 51.58 -34.24
CA TYR A 105 -21.81 50.33 -33.78
C TYR A 105 -23.03 50.57 -32.86
N ARG A 106 -23.82 51.60 -33.14
CA ARG A 106 -24.97 52.06 -32.31
C ARG A 106 -25.85 50.95 -31.69
N PRO A 107 -26.32 49.92 -32.43
CA PRO A 107 -27.16 48.87 -31.83
C PRO A 107 -26.40 47.93 -30.88
N LEU A 108 -25.07 47.86 -30.98
CA LEU A 108 -24.21 46.97 -30.18
C LEU A 108 -23.38 47.74 -29.13
N ALA A 109 -23.46 49.07 -29.10
CA ALA A 109 -22.67 49.92 -28.20
C ALA A 109 -22.90 49.62 -26.71
N LEU A 110 -24.09 49.11 -26.34
CA LEU A 110 -24.42 48.69 -24.97
C LEU A 110 -23.81 47.34 -24.57
N LYS A 111 -23.48 46.49 -25.54
CA LYS A 111 -22.93 45.13 -25.35
C LYS A 111 -21.44 45.05 -25.68
N ASN A 112 -20.80 46.18 -25.97
CA ASN A 112 -19.39 46.28 -26.32
C ASN A 112 -18.70 47.34 -25.45
N GLY A 113 -17.38 47.31 -25.47
CA GLY A 113 -16.51 48.23 -24.76
C GLY A 113 -15.96 47.66 -23.46
N THR A 114 -14.89 48.29 -22.98
CA THR A 114 -14.08 47.82 -21.86
C THR A 114 -14.88 47.72 -20.56
N LYS A 115 -15.82 48.66 -20.32
CA LYS A 115 -16.70 48.62 -19.14
C LYS A 115 -17.68 47.45 -19.16
N TYR A 116 -18.19 47.10 -20.34
CA TYR A 116 -19.07 45.94 -20.48
C TYR A 116 -18.28 44.64 -20.33
N LEU A 117 -17.11 44.56 -20.97
CA LEU A 117 -16.20 43.42 -20.83
C LEU A 117 -15.87 43.13 -19.37
N ALA A 118 -15.48 44.15 -18.58
CA ALA A 118 -15.16 43.98 -17.17
C ALA A 118 -16.35 43.44 -16.35
N LYS A 119 -17.56 43.96 -16.58
CA LYS A 119 -18.78 43.47 -15.91
C LYS A 119 -19.10 42.02 -16.29
N THR A 120 -18.99 41.69 -17.57
CA THR A 120 -19.28 40.35 -18.08
C THR A 120 -18.25 39.35 -17.57
N LEU A 121 -16.96 39.68 -17.58
CA LEU A 121 -15.90 38.85 -17.02
C LEU A 121 -16.11 38.59 -15.53
N ASN A 122 -16.46 39.62 -14.75
CA ASN A 122 -16.74 39.44 -13.33
C ASN A 122 -17.92 38.49 -13.09
N LYS A 123 -19.00 38.63 -13.88
CA LYS A 123 -20.15 37.73 -13.78
C LYS A 123 -19.77 36.29 -14.14
N LEU A 124 -19.10 36.11 -15.29
CA LEU A 124 -18.65 34.80 -15.77
C LEU A 124 -17.72 34.11 -14.77
N LEU A 125 -16.78 34.86 -14.18
CA LEU A 125 -15.87 34.33 -13.18
C LEU A 125 -16.62 33.86 -11.92
N ILE A 126 -17.58 34.65 -11.44
CA ILE A 126 -18.38 34.30 -10.25
C ILE A 126 -19.24 33.06 -10.50
N ASP A 127 -19.90 32.99 -11.65
CA ASP A 127 -20.77 31.86 -12.00
C ASP A 127 -19.92 30.59 -12.20
N HIS A 128 -18.78 30.68 -12.89
CA HIS A 128 -17.84 29.57 -13.08
C HIS A 128 -17.24 29.07 -11.77
N ILE A 129 -16.87 29.97 -10.85
CA ILE A 129 -16.41 29.58 -9.50
C ILE A 129 -17.51 28.83 -8.77
N ARG A 130 -18.76 29.31 -8.83
CA ARG A 130 -19.89 28.67 -8.13
C ARG A 130 -20.17 27.26 -8.67
N GLU A 131 -20.09 27.07 -9.97
CA GLU A 131 -20.27 25.76 -10.62
C GLU A 131 -19.12 24.80 -10.34
N SER A 132 -17.88 25.29 -10.30
CA SER A 132 -16.69 24.46 -10.08
C SER A 132 -16.39 24.15 -8.61
N LEU A 133 -17.00 24.88 -7.65
CA LEU A 133 -16.71 24.75 -6.23
C LEU A 133 -17.10 23.39 -5.62
N PRO A 134 -18.26 22.79 -5.94
CA PRO A 134 -18.66 21.48 -5.40
C PRO A 134 -17.67 20.38 -5.80
N ASP A 135 -17.30 20.32 -7.08
CA ASP A 135 -16.34 19.34 -7.61
C ASP A 135 -14.95 19.52 -6.99
N LEU A 136 -14.52 20.78 -6.83
CA LEU A 136 -13.27 21.09 -6.15
C LEU A 136 -13.28 20.60 -4.70
N LYS A 137 -14.39 20.83 -3.99
CA LYS A 137 -14.56 20.38 -2.60
C LYS A 137 -14.49 18.86 -2.52
N GLU A 138 -15.21 18.14 -3.38
CA GLU A 138 -15.19 16.68 -3.42
C GLU A 138 -13.78 16.14 -3.69
N ARG A 139 -13.08 16.71 -4.69
CA ARG A 139 -11.71 16.31 -5.03
C ARG A 139 -10.74 16.55 -3.88
N VAL A 140 -10.82 17.70 -3.21
CA VAL A 140 -9.98 18.01 -2.04
C VAL A 140 -10.31 17.04 -0.90
N SER A 141 -11.58 16.79 -0.61
CA SER A 141 -11.98 15.82 0.42
C SER A 141 -11.45 14.42 0.14
N LYS A 142 -11.52 13.96 -1.12
CA LYS A 142 -10.96 12.68 -1.54
C LYS A 142 -9.44 12.63 -1.35
N MET A 143 -8.73 13.67 -1.82
CA MET A 143 -7.29 13.78 -1.60
C MET A 143 -6.93 13.78 -0.11
N THR A 144 -7.71 14.46 0.74
CA THR A 144 -7.49 14.45 2.19
C THR A 144 -7.64 13.06 2.77
N ILE A 145 -8.65 12.29 2.34
CA ILE A 145 -8.84 10.90 2.78
C ILE A 145 -7.66 10.02 2.34
N ASP A 146 -7.25 10.13 1.08
CA ASP A 146 -6.14 9.35 0.53
C ASP A 146 -4.82 9.68 1.26
N PHE A 147 -4.54 10.96 1.51
CA PHE A 147 -3.35 11.38 2.26
C PHE A 147 -3.42 11.00 3.73
N GLN A 148 -4.61 11.02 4.35
CA GLN A 148 -4.78 10.57 5.73
C GLN A 148 -4.49 9.08 5.83
N LYS A 149 -4.98 8.26 4.89
CA LYS A 149 -4.68 6.83 4.84
C LYS A 149 -3.18 6.57 4.70
N ASN A 150 -2.51 7.27 3.80
CA ASN A 150 -1.05 7.16 3.66
C ASN A 150 -0.29 7.59 4.93
N LEU A 151 -0.81 8.58 5.66
CA LEU A 151 -0.23 9.03 6.92
C LEU A 151 -0.43 7.99 8.03
N ASP A 152 -1.60 7.37 8.08
CA ASP A 152 -1.90 6.29 9.03
C ASP A 152 -1.00 5.06 8.80
N GLU A 153 -0.68 4.73 7.54
CA GLU A 153 0.27 3.66 7.18
C GLU A 153 1.70 3.96 7.65
N ILE A 154 2.13 5.22 7.60
CA ILE A 154 3.45 5.65 8.09
C ILE A 154 3.47 5.73 9.63
N GLY A 155 2.33 6.05 10.24
CA GLY A 155 2.12 6.17 11.67
C GLY A 155 2.57 7.50 12.28
N GLU A 156 2.31 7.67 13.58
CA GLU A 156 2.53 8.95 14.30
C GLU A 156 4.00 9.29 14.51
N ALA A 157 4.35 10.58 14.46
CA ALA A 157 5.70 11.04 14.79
C ALA A 157 6.13 10.61 16.20
N VAL A 158 7.37 10.13 16.33
CA VAL A 158 7.92 9.69 17.60
C VAL A 158 8.35 10.90 18.41
N VAL A 159 7.49 11.34 19.34
CA VAL A 159 7.80 12.47 20.24
C VAL A 159 8.64 12.01 21.44
N ASP A 160 8.29 10.86 22.03
CA ASP A 160 9.02 10.25 23.14
C ASP A 160 9.55 8.86 22.75
N HIS A 161 10.84 8.83 22.42
CA HIS A 161 11.56 7.63 22.02
C HIS A 161 11.47 6.49 23.05
N LYS A 162 11.47 6.79 24.36
CA LYS A 162 11.43 5.74 25.40
C LYS A 162 10.03 5.14 25.48
N LYS A 163 9.01 5.99 25.54
CA LYS A 163 7.62 5.55 25.61
C LYS A 163 7.24 4.75 24.37
N THR A 164 7.57 5.24 23.18
CA THR A 164 7.30 4.53 21.92
C THR A 164 8.05 3.20 21.86
N PHE A 165 9.31 3.15 22.30
CA PHE A 165 10.06 1.89 22.37
C PHE A 165 9.36 0.83 23.26
N PHE A 166 8.95 1.21 24.46
CA PHE A 166 8.23 0.28 25.36
C PHE A 166 6.85 -0.11 24.82
N GLN A 167 6.13 0.80 24.18
CA GLN A 167 4.84 0.51 23.56
C GLN A 167 4.99 -0.50 22.41
N VAL A 168 5.95 -0.29 21.51
CA VAL A 168 6.25 -1.22 20.40
C VAL A 168 6.68 -2.58 20.94
N LEU A 169 7.54 -2.62 21.95
CA LEU A 169 7.98 -3.88 22.56
C LEU A 169 6.85 -4.63 23.25
N SER A 170 5.98 -3.90 23.98
CA SER A 170 4.83 -4.47 24.67
C SER A 170 3.82 -5.03 23.67
N ARG A 171 3.50 -4.28 22.62
CA ARG A 171 2.65 -4.76 21.51
C ARG A 171 3.22 -6.00 20.84
N TYR A 172 4.51 -5.99 20.51
CA TYR A 172 5.17 -7.16 19.92
C TYR A 172 5.10 -8.38 20.85
N SER A 173 5.34 -8.19 22.15
CA SER A 173 5.23 -9.27 23.13
C SER A 173 3.81 -9.81 23.24
N SER A 174 2.81 -8.93 23.29
CA SER A 174 1.40 -9.32 23.30
C SER A 174 1.03 -10.07 22.03
N ALA A 175 1.39 -9.55 20.86
CA ALA A 175 1.13 -10.21 19.57
C ALA A 175 1.74 -11.62 19.53
N TYR A 176 3.00 -11.77 19.97
CA TYR A 176 3.67 -13.08 20.02
C TYR A 176 2.93 -14.07 20.95
N ILE A 177 2.51 -13.62 22.13
CA ILE A 177 1.74 -14.45 23.07
C ILE A 177 0.37 -14.81 22.47
N THR A 178 -0.33 -13.84 21.89
CA THR A 178 -1.65 -14.05 21.30
C THR A 178 -1.63 -15.03 20.12
N THR A 179 -0.59 -14.98 19.26
CA THR A 179 -0.38 -15.96 18.18
C THR A 179 -0.04 -17.35 18.74
N LEU A 180 0.72 -17.43 19.83
CA LEU A 180 1.05 -18.69 20.48
C LEU A 180 -0.17 -19.31 21.19
N ASP A 181 -1.01 -18.50 21.82
CA ASP A 181 -2.24 -18.94 22.48
C ASP A 181 -3.40 -19.19 21.49
N GLY A 182 -3.23 -18.82 20.22
CA GLY A 182 -4.26 -18.97 19.18
C GLY A 182 -5.46 -18.03 19.33
N SER A 183 -5.31 -16.95 20.10
CA SER A 183 -6.36 -15.94 20.32
C SER A 183 -6.25 -14.74 19.37
N SER A 184 -5.45 -14.85 18.31
CA SER A 184 -5.23 -13.77 17.35
C SER A 184 -6.50 -13.52 16.53
N THR A 185 -6.88 -12.25 16.36
CA THR A 185 -8.04 -11.85 15.55
C THR A 185 -7.80 -12.03 14.05
N ASP A 186 -6.52 -12.01 13.63
CA ASP A 186 -6.10 -12.07 12.23
C ASP A 186 -5.71 -13.50 11.82
N VAL A 187 -6.65 -14.46 11.99
CA VAL A 187 -6.42 -15.83 11.51
C VAL A 187 -6.64 -15.87 10.01
N GLU A 188 -5.58 -15.63 9.24
CA GLU A 188 -5.56 -15.96 7.81
C GLU A 188 -5.84 -17.47 7.65
N SER A 189 -6.92 -17.81 6.95
CA SER A 189 -7.46 -19.18 6.89
C SER A 189 -6.64 -20.17 6.04
N SER A 190 -5.41 -19.82 5.65
CA SER A 190 -4.57 -20.61 4.74
C SER A 190 -3.78 -21.69 5.47
N ASP A 191 -3.12 -21.35 6.58
CA ASP A 191 -2.09 -22.18 7.18
C ASP A 191 -2.26 -22.32 8.70
N LEU A 192 -2.00 -23.51 9.24
CA LEU A 192 -1.82 -23.73 10.67
C LEU A 192 -0.55 -23.00 11.14
N ILE A 193 -0.70 -22.01 12.01
CA ILE A 193 0.40 -21.21 12.58
C ILE A 193 0.25 -21.17 14.11
N GLY A 194 1.37 -21.03 14.81
CA GLY A 194 1.36 -20.73 16.24
C GLY A 194 0.99 -21.93 17.11
N GLY A 195 0.11 -21.72 18.09
CA GLY A 195 -0.29 -22.75 19.04
C GLY A 195 -0.91 -23.99 18.39
N ALA A 196 -1.81 -23.80 17.44
CA ALA A 196 -2.48 -24.89 16.74
C ALA A 196 -1.47 -25.78 15.98
N ARG A 197 -0.47 -25.15 15.34
CA ARG A 197 0.59 -25.88 14.64
C ARG A 197 1.46 -26.68 15.61
N ILE A 198 1.84 -26.09 16.75
CA ILE A 198 2.58 -26.79 17.80
C ILE A 198 1.79 -28.02 18.30
N CYS A 199 0.49 -27.89 18.51
CA CYS A 199 -0.37 -29.03 18.86
C CYS A 199 -0.37 -30.11 17.78
N SER A 200 -0.49 -29.74 16.49
CA SER A 200 -0.43 -30.71 15.38
C SER A 200 0.93 -31.44 15.33
N ILE A 201 2.03 -30.77 15.66
CA ILE A 201 3.36 -31.40 15.71
C ILE A 201 3.39 -32.48 16.80
N PHE A 202 2.81 -32.23 17.96
CA PHE A 202 2.80 -33.20 19.07
C PHE A 202 1.85 -34.37 18.86
N TYR A 203 0.64 -34.13 18.36
CA TYR A 203 -0.39 -35.17 18.28
C TYR A 203 -0.49 -35.85 16.92
N GLU A 204 -0.15 -35.17 15.82
CA GLU A 204 -0.27 -35.78 14.49
C GLU A 204 1.10 -36.25 13.98
N GLU A 205 2.10 -35.36 13.95
CA GLU A 205 3.41 -35.69 13.37
C GLU A 205 4.25 -36.58 14.27
N PHE A 206 4.34 -36.26 15.56
CA PHE A 206 5.15 -37.04 16.49
C PHE A 206 4.54 -38.42 16.79
N GLU A 207 3.22 -38.50 16.94
CA GLU A 207 2.52 -39.78 17.10
C GLU A 207 2.70 -40.67 15.87
N LYS A 208 2.57 -40.11 14.66
CA LYS A 208 2.83 -40.83 13.41
C LYS A 208 4.28 -41.30 13.30
N ASP A 209 5.24 -40.44 13.64
CA ASP A 209 6.66 -40.79 13.62
C ASP A 209 6.97 -41.92 14.61
N ILE A 210 6.37 -41.91 15.81
CA ILE A 210 6.51 -43.00 16.81
C ILE A 210 5.86 -44.29 16.31
N ASN A 211 4.62 -44.23 15.84
CA ASN A 211 3.88 -45.42 15.39
C ASN A 211 4.49 -46.04 14.12
N SER A 212 5.26 -45.27 13.35
CA SER A 212 6.02 -45.78 12.20
C SER A 212 7.25 -46.61 12.57
N ILE A 213 7.71 -46.55 13.83
CA ILE A 213 8.84 -47.35 14.29
C ILE A 213 8.36 -48.79 14.51
N ASP A 214 8.68 -49.66 13.56
CA ASP A 214 8.46 -51.09 13.71
C ASP A 214 9.32 -51.64 14.88
N SER A 215 8.69 -52.21 15.90
CA SER A 215 9.36 -52.76 17.08
C SER A 215 10.30 -53.92 16.77
N MET A 216 10.08 -54.63 15.65
CA MET A 216 10.84 -55.81 15.23
C MET A 216 11.56 -55.67 13.89
N GLY A 217 11.37 -54.54 13.18
CA GLY A 217 11.76 -54.40 11.77
C GLY A 217 13.25 -54.58 11.45
N ASP A 218 14.12 -54.28 12.42
CA ASP A 218 15.58 -54.47 12.29
C ASP A 218 16.09 -55.74 13.00
N LEU A 219 15.21 -56.56 13.58
CA LEU A 219 15.55 -57.76 14.35
C LEU A 219 15.28 -59.02 13.53
N THR A 220 16.31 -59.51 12.83
CA THR A 220 16.23 -60.83 12.21
C THR A 220 16.35 -61.94 13.26
N VAL A 221 15.78 -63.11 12.96
CA VAL A 221 15.93 -64.31 13.81
C VAL A 221 17.41 -64.65 14.02
N GLU A 222 18.25 -64.42 13.01
CA GLU A 222 19.71 -64.62 13.09
C GLU A 222 20.38 -63.65 14.06
N GLU A 223 19.97 -62.36 14.08
CA GLU A 223 20.48 -61.39 15.05
C GLU A 223 20.11 -61.75 16.48
N VAL A 224 18.87 -62.19 16.70
CA VAL A 224 18.41 -62.62 18.03
C VAL A 224 19.18 -63.84 18.50
N LEU A 225 19.32 -64.87 17.64
CA LEU A 225 20.10 -66.07 17.96
C LEU A 225 21.58 -65.76 18.19
N SER A 226 22.15 -64.82 17.43
CA SER A 226 23.52 -64.35 17.62
C SER A 226 23.68 -63.61 18.94
N ALA A 227 22.73 -62.74 19.32
CA ALA A 227 22.73 -62.05 20.61
C ALA A 227 22.63 -63.02 21.79
N ILE A 228 21.83 -64.08 21.68
CA ILE A 228 21.73 -65.15 22.68
C ILE A 228 23.07 -65.89 22.80
N LYS A 229 23.63 -66.38 21.69
CA LYS A 229 24.92 -67.10 21.68
C LYS A 229 26.05 -66.24 22.24
N ASN A 230 26.14 -64.98 21.83
CA ASN A 230 27.16 -64.03 22.31
C ASN A 230 27.00 -63.73 23.81
N SER A 231 25.76 -63.68 24.32
CA SER A 231 25.50 -63.46 25.75
C SER A 231 25.79 -64.68 26.61
N SER A 232 25.67 -65.89 26.05
CA SER A 232 26.00 -67.15 26.75
C SER A 232 27.50 -67.47 26.76
N GLY A 233 28.26 -66.93 25.80
CA GLY A 233 29.71 -67.08 25.72
C GLY A 233 30.14 -68.54 25.49
N LEU A 234 31.07 -69.03 26.31
CA LEU A 234 31.66 -70.37 26.16
C LEU A 234 30.72 -71.52 26.58
N LYS A 235 29.58 -71.23 27.22
CA LYS A 235 28.64 -72.24 27.72
C LYS A 235 27.40 -72.32 26.82
N PRO A 236 26.92 -73.53 26.45
CA PRO A 236 25.67 -73.65 25.73
C PRO A 236 24.50 -73.17 26.61
N PRO A 237 23.60 -72.29 26.10
CA PRO A 237 22.47 -71.81 26.87
C PRO A 237 21.46 -72.94 27.16
N ILE A 238 21.14 -73.13 28.43
CA ILE A 238 20.00 -73.96 28.87
C ILE A 238 18.72 -73.09 28.96
N LEU A 239 18.89 -71.80 29.26
CA LEU A 239 17.85 -70.77 29.31
C LEU A 239 18.32 -69.54 28.52
N ILE A 240 17.37 -68.71 28.10
CA ILE A 240 17.65 -67.44 27.40
C ILE A 240 18.27 -66.46 28.39
N PRO A 241 19.48 -65.92 28.13
CA PRO A 241 20.10 -64.95 29.03
C PRO A 241 19.35 -63.60 29.04
N GLU A 242 19.05 -63.08 30.23
CA GLU A 242 18.41 -61.76 30.40
C GLU A 242 19.22 -60.62 29.75
N ARG A 243 20.55 -60.74 29.73
CA ARG A 243 21.46 -59.80 29.04
C ARG A 243 21.21 -59.70 27.54
N SER A 244 20.78 -60.79 26.91
CA SER A 244 20.48 -60.80 25.48
C SER A 244 19.22 -59.98 25.20
N PHE A 245 18.18 -60.14 26.04
CA PHE A 245 16.97 -59.32 26.00
C PHE A 245 17.26 -57.84 26.25
N ASP A 246 18.01 -57.52 27.31
CA ASP A 246 18.41 -56.15 27.65
C ASP A 246 19.16 -55.46 26.48
N THR A 247 20.09 -56.18 25.84
CA THR A 247 20.84 -55.65 24.69
C THR A 247 19.93 -55.36 23.48
N LEU A 248 18.99 -56.27 23.18
CA LEU A 248 18.09 -56.14 22.04
C LEU A 248 17.06 -55.02 22.27
N VAL A 249 16.48 -54.93 23.47
CA VAL A 249 15.53 -53.86 23.82
C VAL A 249 16.22 -52.50 23.83
N LYS A 250 17.43 -52.38 24.41
CA LYS A 250 18.23 -51.15 24.34
C LYS A 250 18.50 -50.70 22.90
N LYS A 251 18.80 -51.64 21.98
CA LYS A 251 18.98 -51.35 20.55
C LYS A 251 17.70 -50.78 19.94
N GLN A 252 16.53 -51.31 20.29
CA GLN A 252 15.24 -50.78 19.80
C GLN A 252 14.90 -49.42 20.41
N MET A 253 15.11 -49.24 21.72
CA MET A 253 14.85 -47.97 22.41
C MET A 253 15.67 -46.81 21.83
N GLN A 254 16.90 -47.07 21.37
CA GLN A 254 17.74 -46.05 20.73
C GLN A 254 17.11 -45.46 19.45
N ARG A 255 16.22 -46.17 18.76
CA ARG A 255 15.57 -45.70 17.52
C ARG A 255 14.61 -44.54 17.78
N PHE A 256 13.99 -44.48 18.97
CA PHE A 256 13.12 -43.37 19.39
C PHE A 256 13.88 -42.04 19.53
N LYS A 257 15.21 -42.06 19.65
CA LYS A 257 16.02 -40.85 19.76
C LYS A 257 15.81 -39.90 18.58
N ILE A 258 15.72 -40.43 17.36
CA ILE A 258 15.62 -39.62 16.16
C ILE A 258 14.27 -38.87 16.10
N PRO A 259 13.11 -39.54 16.22
CA PRO A 259 11.80 -38.88 16.30
C PRO A 259 11.67 -37.87 17.44
N MET A 260 12.15 -38.19 18.64
CA MET A 260 12.08 -37.28 19.79
C MET A 260 12.87 -35.99 19.53
N LEU A 261 14.08 -36.10 18.97
CA LEU A 261 14.89 -34.92 18.63
C LEU A 261 14.31 -34.15 17.43
N ARG A 262 13.65 -34.83 16.49
CA ARG A 262 12.95 -34.20 15.37
C ARG A 262 11.75 -33.38 15.84
N CYS A 263 10.93 -33.91 16.75
CA CYS A 263 9.81 -33.19 17.35
C CYS A 263 10.27 -31.86 17.99
N VAL A 264 11.34 -31.89 18.79
CA VAL A 264 11.90 -30.67 19.42
C VAL A 264 12.37 -29.66 18.36
N LYS A 265 12.91 -30.14 17.23
CA LYS A 265 13.32 -29.27 16.12
C LYS A 265 12.12 -28.65 15.42
N LEU A 266 11.09 -29.41 15.11
CA LEU A 266 9.88 -28.91 14.47
C LEU A 266 9.19 -27.81 15.30
N VAL A 267 9.11 -28.00 16.62
CA VAL A 267 8.59 -26.97 17.54
C VAL A 267 9.49 -25.73 17.54
N TYR A 268 10.81 -25.88 17.52
CA TYR A 268 11.73 -24.75 17.41
C TYR A 268 11.55 -23.98 16.10
N ASP A 269 11.43 -24.68 14.97
CA ASP A 269 11.24 -24.07 13.66
C ASP A 269 9.92 -23.28 13.60
N GLU A 270 8.85 -23.80 14.22
CA GLU A 270 7.56 -23.09 14.33
C GLU A 270 7.66 -21.85 15.24
N LEU A 271 8.32 -21.94 16.39
CA LEU A 271 8.55 -20.76 17.26
C LEU A 271 9.34 -19.66 16.53
N VAL A 272 10.27 -20.03 15.65
CA VAL A 272 10.99 -19.08 14.79
C VAL A 272 10.09 -18.51 13.69
N ARG A 273 9.16 -19.31 13.15
CA ARG A 273 8.16 -18.85 12.16
C ARG A 273 7.25 -17.77 12.73
N ILE A 274 6.79 -17.91 13.98
CA ILE A 274 5.95 -16.92 14.67
C ILE A 274 6.62 -15.53 14.71
N ILE A 275 7.94 -15.47 14.93
CA ILE A 275 8.72 -14.21 14.95
C ILE A 275 8.57 -13.43 13.63
N GLN A 276 8.49 -14.14 12.51
CA GLN A 276 8.36 -13.50 11.20
C GLN A 276 6.93 -12.97 10.99
N HIS A 277 5.93 -13.68 11.50
CA HIS A 277 4.53 -13.30 11.37
C HIS A 277 4.18 -12.05 12.20
N CYS A 278 4.70 -11.91 13.43
CA CYS A 278 4.43 -10.76 14.30
C CYS A 278 5.15 -9.44 13.88
N SER A 279 5.67 -9.35 12.64
CA SER A 279 6.60 -8.29 12.23
C SER A 279 5.95 -6.99 11.71
N VAL A 280 4.65 -6.99 11.42
CA VAL A 280 3.99 -5.94 10.62
C VAL A 280 4.16 -4.52 11.19
N GLU A 281 3.94 -4.31 12.50
CA GLU A 281 4.08 -2.97 13.12
C GLU A 281 5.54 -2.56 13.38
N VAL A 282 6.44 -3.53 13.53
CA VAL A 282 7.85 -3.28 13.86
C VAL A 282 8.68 -2.98 12.61
N GLN A 283 8.17 -3.27 11.41
CA GLN A 283 8.80 -2.93 10.13
C GLN A 283 9.05 -1.41 9.97
N ARG A 284 8.26 -0.58 10.66
CA ARG A 284 8.49 0.88 10.74
C ARG A 284 9.87 1.25 11.30
N PHE A 285 10.46 0.38 12.11
CA PHE A 285 11.78 0.58 12.72
C PHE A 285 12.73 -0.57 12.34
N PRO A 286 13.32 -0.58 11.13
CA PRO A 286 14.12 -1.71 10.62
C PRO A 286 15.25 -2.15 11.55
N LEU A 287 15.99 -1.18 12.11
CA LEU A 287 17.10 -1.47 13.03
C LEU A 287 16.62 -2.11 14.35
N LEU A 288 15.45 -1.68 14.85
CA LEU A 288 14.85 -2.23 16.06
C LEU A 288 14.33 -3.65 15.78
N TYR A 289 13.66 -3.84 14.65
CA TYR A 289 13.17 -5.14 14.21
C TYR A 289 14.30 -6.18 14.13
N ASP A 290 15.40 -5.86 13.45
CA ASP A 290 16.54 -6.75 13.33
C ASP A 290 17.15 -7.09 14.69
N ARG A 291 17.22 -6.10 15.59
CA ARG A 291 17.75 -6.30 16.94
C ARG A 291 16.85 -7.20 17.78
N ILE A 292 15.53 -6.98 17.76
CA ILE A 292 14.55 -7.82 18.46
C ILE A 292 14.63 -9.25 17.94
N ARG A 293 14.56 -9.43 16.61
CA ARG A 293 14.66 -10.74 15.96
C ARG A 293 15.93 -11.48 16.36
N LYS A 294 17.08 -10.80 16.36
CA LYS A 294 18.36 -11.40 16.76
C LYS A 294 18.37 -11.85 18.22
N VAL A 295 17.84 -11.03 19.14
CA VAL A 295 17.77 -11.36 20.57
C VAL A 295 16.89 -12.58 20.81
N ILE A 296 15.69 -12.60 20.21
CA ILE A 296 14.74 -13.71 20.38
C ILE A 296 15.28 -14.99 19.74
N SER A 297 15.84 -14.91 18.54
CA SER A 297 16.44 -16.08 17.86
C SER A 297 17.58 -16.70 18.68
N THR A 298 18.44 -15.85 19.26
CA THR A 298 19.53 -16.30 20.14
C THR A 298 19.00 -16.95 21.42
N PHE A 299 17.94 -16.37 22.01
CA PHE A 299 17.28 -16.93 23.18
C PHE A 299 16.66 -18.31 22.89
N LEU A 300 15.89 -18.42 21.80
CA LEU A 300 15.27 -19.68 21.38
C LEU A 300 16.33 -20.75 21.08
N LEU A 301 17.43 -20.40 20.39
CA LEU A 301 18.51 -21.33 20.10
C LEU A 301 19.18 -21.85 21.38
N THR A 302 19.39 -20.97 22.36
CA THR A 302 19.94 -21.36 23.67
C THR A 302 19.02 -22.32 24.42
N ARG A 303 17.70 -22.09 24.35
CA ARG A 303 16.69 -22.97 24.96
C ARG A 303 16.56 -24.29 24.22
N PHE A 304 16.54 -24.26 22.89
CA PHE A 304 16.53 -25.45 22.04
C PHE A 304 17.66 -26.42 22.38
N ILE A 305 18.91 -25.94 22.51
CA ILE A 305 20.05 -26.79 22.87
C ILE A 305 19.85 -27.46 24.25
N LYS A 306 19.29 -26.73 25.23
CA LYS A 306 19.00 -27.27 26.56
C LYS A 306 17.90 -28.32 26.52
N THR A 307 16.80 -28.05 25.82
CA THR A 307 15.67 -28.98 25.65
C THR A 307 16.09 -30.23 24.90
N LYS A 308 16.89 -30.08 23.82
CA LYS A 308 17.45 -31.21 23.06
C LYS A 308 18.27 -32.15 23.94
N LYS A 309 19.11 -31.58 24.83
CA LYS A 309 19.88 -32.37 25.82
C LYS A 309 18.99 -33.03 26.86
N PHE A 310 17.95 -32.34 27.34
CA PHE A 310 17.00 -32.89 28.30
C PHE A 310 16.24 -34.09 27.74
N VAL A 311 15.68 -33.95 26.53
CA VAL A 311 14.96 -35.03 25.84
C VAL A 311 15.89 -36.21 25.53
N GLY A 312 17.14 -35.94 25.14
CA GLY A 312 18.15 -37.00 25.01
C GLY A 312 18.39 -37.76 26.31
N ARG A 313 18.49 -37.04 27.44
CA ARG A 313 18.66 -37.65 28.77
C ARG A 313 17.45 -38.46 29.21
N LEU A 314 16.23 -38.05 28.87
CA LEU A 314 15.03 -38.85 29.16
C LEU A 314 15.14 -40.23 28.53
N LEU A 315 15.53 -40.30 27.27
CA LEU A 315 15.76 -41.59 26.62
C LEU A 315 16.93 -42.37 27.24
N ASP A 316 18.02 -41.68 27.60
CA ASP A 316 19.17 -42.33 28.26
C ASP A 316 18.77 -42.93 29.64
N ILE A 317 17.79 -42.33 30.35
CA ILE A 317 17.22 -42.87 31.61
C ILE A 317 16.44 -44.16 31.33
N GLU A 318 15.56 -44.15 30.33
CA GLU A 318 14.78 -45.33 29.94
C GLU A 318 15.69 -46.48 29.46
N ILE A 319 16.77 -46.16 28.75
CA ILE A 319 17.79 -47.15 28.33
C ILE A 319 18.59 -47.68 29.54
N ALA A 320 18.78 -46.88 30.59
CA ALA A 320 19.63 -47.28 31.72
C ALA A 320 19.05 -48.43 32.54
N PHE A 321 17.72 -48.49 32.68
CA PHE A 321 17.04 -49.51 33.47
C PHE A 321 15.72 -49.95 32.83
N ILE A 322 15.65 -51.22 32.46
CA ILE A 322 14.43 -51.85 31.94
C ILE A 322 13.73 -52.54 33.11
N ASN A 323 12.55 -52.03 33.49
CA ASN A 323 11.77 -52.61 34.58
C ASN A 323 10.97 -53.84 34.10
N THR A 324 11.49 -55.04 34.34
CA THR A 324 10.79 -56.30 34.04
C THR A 324 9.59 -56.59 34.94
N LYS A 325 9.36 -55.79 35.99
CA LYS A 325 8.18 -55.86 36.88
C LYS A 325 7.16 -54.76 36.60
N HIS A 326 7.18 -54.19 35.40
CA HIS A 326 6.19 -53.16 35.06
C HIS A 326 4.78 -53.78 35.02
N PRO A 327 3.74 -53.13 35.60
CA PRO A 327 2.39 -53.70 35.66
C PRO A 327 1.81 -54.11 34.31
N GLU A 328 2.16 -53.40 33.23
CA GLU A 328 1.69 -53.70 31.87
C GLU A 328 2.44 -54.85 31.19
N LEU A 329 3.59 -55.27 31.74
CA LEU A 329 4.33 -56.44 31.28
C LEU A 329 3.80 -57.74 31.89
N GLU A 330 3.14 -57.67 33.05
CA GLU A 330 2.49 -58.84 33.69
C GLU A 330 1.14 -59.21 33.03
N SER A 331 0.58 -58.33 32.20
CA SER A 331 -0.70 -58.53 31.50
C SER A 331 -0.61 -59.25 30.14
N TYR A 332 0.55 -59.81 29.77
CA TYR A 332 0.78 -60.51 28.49
C TYR A 332 1.23 -61.97 28.67
#